data_AF-A0A5N9GAG8-F1
#
_entry.id   AF-A0A5N9GAG8-F1
#
_cell.length_a   1.000
_cell.length_b   1.000
_cell.length_c   1.000
_cell.angle_alpha   90.00
_cell.angle_beta   90.00
_cell.angle_gamma   90.00
#
_symmetry.space_group_name_H-M   'P 1'
#
loop_
_entity.id
_entity.type
_entity.pdbx_description
1 polymer ?
#
loop_
_entity_poly.entity_id
_entity_poly.type
_entity_poly.pdbx_seq_one_letter_code
_entity_poly.pdbx_strand_id
1 'polypeptide(L)' 'MEQSTKGQSEAEHLFEIVRARYGHHLDDEQIEAVRENVEDTVDLVSQLRGVKLDNSVEPYSLFRPHRGEDADG' A
#
# COMPACT_ATOMS: atom_id res chain seq x y z
N MET A 1 -15.86 11.59 16.74
CA MET A 1 -16.50 11.61 15.41
C MET A 1 -16.33 10.22 14.84
N GLU A 2 -17.34 9.38 15.04
CA GLU A 2 -17.39 8.02 14.53
C GLU A 2 -18.12 8.13 13.19
N GLN A 3 -17.36 8.18 12.09
CA GLN A 3 -17.98 8.11 10.77
C GLN A 3 -18.05 6.64 10.39
N SER A 4 -19.19 6.01 10.69
CA SER A 4 -19.58 4.75 10.08
C SER A 4 -19.76 4.96 8.57
N THR A 5 -18.77 4.57 7.77
CA THR A 5 -18.92 4.42 6.32
C THR A 5 -19.72 3.15 6.05
N LYS A 6 -21.04 3.26 6.09
CA LYS A 6 -21.92 2.18 5.67
C LYS A 6 -21.84 2.06 4.13
N GLY A 7 -20.96 1.19 3.63
CA GLY A 7 -21.14 0.54 2.33
C GLY A 7 -20.03 0.63 1.27
N GLN A 8 -18.88 1.26 1.51
CA GLN A 8 -17.77 1.24 0.54
C GLN A 8 -16.68 0.24 0.98
N SER A 9 -16.14 -0.52 0.03
CA SER A 9 -15.07 -1.49 0.30
C SER A 9 -13.75 -0.78 0.65
N GLU A 10 -12.82 -1.47 1.33
CA GLU A 10 -11.46 -0.95 1.60
C GLU A 10 -10.78 -0.52 0.28
N ALA A 11 -10.95 -1.31 -0.78
CA ALA A 11 -10.44 -1.02 -2.12
C ALA A 11 -11.03 0.26 -2.72
N GLU A 12 -12.34 0.48 -2.60
CA GLU A 12 -12.99 1.69 -3.11
C GLU A 12 -12.50 2.95 -2.40
N HIS A 13 -12.31 2.88 -1.08
CA HIS A 13 -11.78 4.00 -0.32
C HIS A 13 -10.34 4.34 -0.71
N LEU A 14 -9.50 3.32 -0.89
CA LEU A 14 -8.10 3.50 -1.32
C LEU A 14 -8.01 4.03 -2.75
N PHE A 15 -8.85 3.54 -3.65
CA PHE A 15 -8.95 4.03 -5.02
C PHE A 15 -9.30 5.53 -5.05
N GLU A 16 -10.29 5.96 -4.27
CA GLU A 16 -10.67 7.38 -4.20
C GLU A 16 -9.53 8.27 -3.69
N ILE A 17 -8.68 7.78 -2.77
CA ILE A 17 -7.47 8.51 -2.34
C ILE A 17 -6.48 8.66 -3.50
N VAL A 18 -6.22 7.58 -4.26
CA VAL A 18 -5.30 7.61 -5.40
C VAL A 18 -5.84 8.54 -6.49
N ARG A 19 -7.12 8.40 -6.83
CA ARG A 19 -7.81 9.24 -7.82
C ARG A 19 -7.79 10.72 -7.42
N ALA A 20 -8.10 11.05 -6.18
CA ALA A 20 -8.08 12.44 -5.72
C ALA A 20 -6.68 13.08 -5.81
N ARG A 21 -5.62 12.29 -5.56
CA ARG A 21 -4.24 12.81 -5.54
C ARG A 21 -3.57 12.80 -6.92
N TYR A 22 -3.86 11.81 -7.76
CA TYR A 22 -3.13 11.56 -9.00
C TYR A 22 -4.00 11.45 -10.25
N GLY A 23 -5.33 11.42 -10.13
CA GLY A 23 -6.23 11.17 -11.26
C GLY A 23 -6.13 12.22 -12.38
N HIS A 24 -5.67 13.44 -12.08
CA HIS A 24 -5.44 14.47 -13.09
C HIS A 24 -4.21 14.21 -13.98
N HIS A 25 -3.37 13.23 -13.64
CA HIS A 25 -2.23 12.78 -14.45
C HIS A 25 -2.54 11.54 -15.28
N LEU A 26 -3.73 10.97 -15.14
CA LEU A 26 -4.10 9.68 -15.71
C LEU A 26 -5.23 9.86 -16.72
N ASP A 27 -5.16 9.11 -17.81
CA ASP A 27 -6.29 8.95 -18.71
C ASP A 27 -7.32 7.92 -18.16
N ASP A 28 -8.43 7.77 -18.87
CA ASP A 28 -9.54 6.91 -18.45
C ASP A 28 -9.16 5.41 -18.44
N GLU A 29 -8.23 4.98 -19.29
CA GLU A 29 -7.75 3.59 -19.30
C GLU A 29 -6.84 3.33 -18.10
N GLN A 30 -5.96 4.30 -17.81
CA GLN A 30 -5.04 4.23 -16.68
C GLN A 30 -5.78 4.30 -15.33
N ILE A 31 -6.83 5.12 -15.21
CA ILE A 31 -7.59 5.20 -13.95
C ILE A 31 -8.37 3.91 -13.67
N GLU A 32 -8.88 3.25 -14.72
CA GLU A 32 -9.54 1.95 -14.56
C GLU A 32 -8.53 0.86 -14.20
N ALA A 33 -7.37 0.83 -14.85
CA ALA A 33 -6.28 -0.07 -14.48
C ALA A 33 -5.85 0.12 -13.01
N VAL A 34 -5.79 1.37 -12.53
CA VAL A 34 -5.50 1.66 -11.11
C VAL A 34 -6.58 1.09 -10.19
N ARG A 35 -7.86 1.16 -10.57
CA ARG A 35 -8.95 0.59 -9.79
C ARG A 35 -8.80 -0.92 -9.60
N GLU A 36 -8.58 -1.65 -10.70
CA GLU A 36 -8.36 -3.10 -10.70
C GLU A 36 -7.14 -3.47 -9.84
N ASN A 37 -6.02 -2.76 -10.01
CA ASN A 37 -4.81 -3.00 -9.22
C ASN A 37 -5.00 -2.77 -7.72
N VAL A 38 -5.81 -1.77 -7.33
CA VAL A 38 -6.12 -1.52 -5.91
C VAL A 38 -6.94 -2.67 -5.34
N GLU A 39 -7.93 -3.19 -6.09
CA GLU A 39 -8.74 -4.35 -5.67
C GLU A 39 -7.86 -5.60 -5.45
N ASP A 40 -7.03 -5.94 -6.44
CA ASP A 40 -6.09 -7.08 -6.35
C ASP A 40 -5.11 -6.92 -5.17
N THR A 41 -4.63 -5.70 -4.93
CA THR A 41 -3.70 -5.42 -3.84
C THR A 41 -4.37 -5.59 -2.47
N VAL A 42 -5.62 -5.13 -2.30
CA VAL A 42 -6.36 -5.31 -1.05
C VAL A 42 -6.57 -6.80 -0.76
N ASP A 43 -6.93 -7.59 -1.78
CA ASP A 43 -7.11 -9.03 -1.64
C ASP A 43 -5.81 -9.75 -1.27
N LEU A 44 -4.69 -9.38 -1.90
CA LEU A 44 -3.37 -9.90 -1.53
C LEU A 44 -2.99 -9.53 -0.09
N VAL A 45 -3.19 -8.27 0.31
CA VAL A 45 -2.88 -7.81 1.66
C VAL A 45 -3.77 -8.49 2.70
N SER A 46 -5.03 -8.75 2.39
CA SER A 46 -5.94 -9.52 3.24
C SER A 46 -5.40 -10.92 3.53
N GLN A 47 -4.85 -11.60 2.52
CA GLN A 47 -4.19 -12.90 2.68
C GLN A 47 -2.91 -12.80 3.52
N LEU A 48 -2.09 -11.76 3.31
CA LEU A 48 -0.87 -11.53 4.09
C LEU A 48 -1.16 -11.23 5.57
N ARG A 49 -2.22 -10.48 5.87
CA ARG A 49 -2.69 -10.21 7.24
C ARG A 49 -3.12 -11.48 7.98
N GLY A 50 -3.45 -12.56 7.25
CA GLY A 50 -3.72 -13.88 7.81
C GLY A 50 -2.49 -14.61 8.37
N VAL A 51 -1.27 -14.17 8.02
CA VAL A 51 -0.03 -14.76 8.50
C VAL A 51 0.29 -14.24 9.90
N LYS A 52 0.39 -15.14 10.88
CA LYS A 52 0.78 -14.79 12.25
C LYS A 52 2.30 -14.56 12.34
N LEU A 53 2.70 -13.34 12.64
CA LEU A 53 4.09 -12.99 12.94
C LEU A 53 4.29 -12.91 14.45
N ASP A 54 5.39 -13.48 14.94
CA ASP A 54 5.85 -13.27 16.32
C ASP A 54 6.67 -11.98 16.40
N ASN A 55 6.65 -11.28 17.53
CA ASN A 55 7.42 -10.04 17.70
C ASN A 55 8.94 -10.25 17.60
N SER A 56 9.41 -11.50 17.75
CA SER A 56 10.80 -11.86 17.51
C SER A 56 11.17 -11.98 16.02
N VAL A 57 10.20 -11.89 15.11
CA VAL A 57 10.44 -11.92 13.67
C VAL A 57 10.90 -10.55 13.20
N GLU A 58 12.22 -10.41 13.07
CA GLU A 58 12.84 -9.21 12.52
C GLU A 58 12.51 -9.03 11.03
N PRO A 59 12.41 -7.78 10.53
CA PRO A 59 12.30 -7.51 9.10
C PRO A 59 13.45 -8.11 8.31
N TYR A 60 13.17 -8.60 7.10
CA TYR A 60 14.19 -9.18 6.21
C TYR A 60 15.35 -8.19 5.94
N SER A 61 15.04 -6.91 5.81
CA SER A 61 16.02 -5.84 5.66
C SER A 61 16.02 -4.96 6.90
N LEU A 62 17.12 -5.01 7.64
CA LEU A 62 17.35 -4.10 8.76
C LEU A 62 17.82 -2.74 8.24
N PHE A 63 17.28 -1.68 8.80
CA PHE A 63 17.77 -0.33 8.53
C PHE A 63 19.25 -0.23 8.95
N ARG A 64 20.12 0.07 7.98
CA ARG A 64 21.53 0.38 8.23
C ARG A 64 21.76 1.86 7.94
N PRO A 65 22.08 2.69 8.94
CA PRO A 65 22.39 4.09 8.70
C PRO A 65 23.64 4.18 7.81
N HIS A 66 23.56 5.02 6.78
CA HIS A 66 24.70 5.32 5.92
C HIS A 66 25.76 6.09 6.71
N ARG A 67 26.86 5.43 7.06
CA ARG A 67 28.08 6.06 7.58
C ARG A 67 29.01 6.19 6.39
N GLY A 68 29.38 7.40 5.99
CA GLY A 68 30.12 7.67 4.76
C GLY A 68 31.58 7.23 4.77
N GLU A 69 31.89 6.04 5.31
CA GLU A 69 33.24 5.50 5.50
C GLU A 69 33.45 4.14 4.82
N ASP A 70 32.68 3.83 3.77
CA ASP A 70 33.04 2.79 2.80
C ASP A 70 33.42 3.46 1.47
N ALA A 71 34.49 4.24 1.51
CA ALA A 71 35.19 4.77 0.34
C ALA A 71 36.71 4.73 0.57
N ASP A 72 37.23 3.61 1.09
CA ASP A 72 38.60 3.14 0.83
C ASP A 72 38.76 1.70 1.37
N GLY A 73 39.11 0.76 0.49
CA GLY A 73 39.42 -0.64 0.81
C GLY A 73 38.90 -1.67 -0.18
#